data_AF-X6LG81-F1
#
_entry.id   AF-X6LG81-F1
#
_cell.length_a   1.000
_cell.length_b   1.000
_cell.length_c   1.000
_cell.angle_alpha   90.00
_cell.angle_beta   90.00
_cell.angle_gamma   90.00
#
_symmetry.space_group_name_H-M   'P 1'
#
loop_
_entity.id
_entity.type
_entity.pdbx_description
1 polymer ?
#
loop_
_entity_poly.entity_id
_entity_poly.type
_entity_poly.pdbx_seq_one_letter_code
_entity_poly.pdbx_strand_id
1 'polypeptide(L)'
;FGEECLQSYLKQNNDKCPIQQHEHCEFSKSKVARQQVSELLVICPRQYDLKKRQSKEGTILGKKEEHENQCSYKGKIKEMKDHLDKSCQLISIQQIIALIKELKLQLQIERLKT
;
A
#
# COMPACT_ATOMS: atom_id res chain seq x y z
N PHE A 1 1.62 12.33 2.39
CA PHE A 1 3.05 12.08 2.71
C PHE A 1 3.45 12.86 3.97
N GLY A 2 4.51 12.46 4.68
CA GLY A 2 4.93 13.15 5.92
C GLY A 2 5.29 14.64 5.74
N GLU A 3 5.77 15.02 4.55
CA GLU A 3 5.98 16.42 4.15
C GLU A 3 4.68 17.25 4.23
N GLU A 4 3.61 16.77 3.61
CA GLU A 4 2.30 17.44 3.60
C GLU A 4 1.73 17.58 5.01
N CYS A 5 1.94 16.57 5.86
CA CYS A 5 1.52 16.60 7.26
C CYS A 5 2.20 17.75 8.02
N LEU A 6 3.53 17.87 7.91
CA LEU A 6 4.28 18.92 8.59
C LEU A 6 3.97 20.31 8.02
N GLN A 7 3.92 20.46 6.69
CA GLN A 7 3.58 21.73 6.06
C GLN A 7 2.17 22.22 6.42
N SER A 8 1.18 21.31 6.45
CA SER A 8 -0.18 21.65 6.86
C SER A 8 -0.25 22.05 8.32
N TYR A 9 0.50 21.35 9.18
CA TYR A 9 0.60 21.68 10.60
C TYR A 9 1.17 23.08 10.82
N LEU A 10 2.32 23.40 10.22
CA LEU A 10 2.99 24.69 10.39
C LEU A 10 2.07 25.86 9.97
N LYS A 11 1.40 25.73 8.81
CA LYS A 11 0.40 26.71 8.33
C LYS A 11 -0.74 26.96 9.32
N GLN A 12 -1.18 25.93 10.04
CA GLN A 12 -2.29 26.02 10.99
C GLN A 12 -1.85 26.47 12.39
N ASN A 13 -0.55 26.42 12.69
CA ASN A 13 -0.02 26.59 14.04
C ASN A 13 1.04 27.71 14.13
N ASN A 14 0.95 28.71 13.24
CA ASN A 14 1.84 29.87 13.21
C ASN A 14 3.33 29.46 13.15
N ASP A 15 3.64 28.47 12.32
CA ASP A 15 5.00 27.94 12.11
C ASP A 15 5.68 27.43 13.39
N LYS A 16 4.90 27.08 14.42
CA LYS A 16 5.41 26.48 15.65
C LYS A 16 5.72 25.00 15.47
N CYS A 17 6.79 24.54 16.10
CA CYS A 17 7.18 23.13 16.05
C CYS A 17 6.17 22.21 16.79
N PRO A 18 5.72 21.07 16.21
CA PRO A 18 4.70 20.20 16.80
C PRO A 18 5.08 19.51 18.11
N ILE A 19 6.37 19.41 18.42
CA ILE A 19 6.83 18.70 19.63
C ILE A 19 7.09 19.63 20.82
N GLN A 20 7.56 20.87 20.58
CA GLN A 20 8.06 21.77 21.63
C GLN A 20 7.80 23.25 21.35
N GLN A 21 6.92 23.57 20.38
CA GLN A 21 6.48 24.93 20.06
C GLN A 21 7.61 25.94 19.78
N HIS A 22 8.79 25.48 19.35
CA HIS A 22 9.85 26.35 18.87
C HIS A 22 9.30 27.32 17.80
N GLU A 23 9.69 28.59 17.91
CA GLU A 23 9.36 29.61 16.92
C GLU A 23 10.31 29.53 15.73
N HIS A 24 9.91 30.12 14.60
CA HIS A 24 10.69 30.18 13.35
C HIS A 24 11.10 28.78 12.85
N CYS A 25 10.22 27.79 12.96
CA CYS A 25 10.53 26.44 12.53
C CYS A 25 10.51 26.36 11.00
N GLU A 26 11.67 26.13 10.40
CA GLU A 26 11.78 25.93 8.96
C GLU A 26 11.69 24.45 8.59
N PHE A 27 10.91 24.16 7.54
CA PHE A 27 10.83 22.84 6.96
C PHE A 27 12.03 22.58 6.04
N SER A 28 12.70 21.44 6.22
CA SER A 28 13.73 20.97 5.30
C SER A 28 13.55 19.49 4.95
N LYS A 29 13.86 19.13 3.70
CA LYS A 29 13.78 17.75 3.22
C LYS A 29 15.08 17.00 3.51
N SER A 30 15.09 16.17 4.55
CA SER A 30 16.25 15.33 4.85
C SER A 30 16.41 14.19 3.81
N LYS A 31 17.44 14.30 2.96
CA LYS A 31 17.77 13.25 1.98
C LYS A 31 18.20 11.95 2.68
N VAL A 32 19.00 12.05 3.74
CA VAL A 32 19.52 10.89 4.49
C VAL A 32 18.38 10.12 5.16
N ALA A 33 17.47 10.80 5.86
CA ALA A 33 16.34 10.14 6.50
C ALA A 33 15.44 9.44 5.47
N ARG A 34 15.17 10.10 4.33
CA ARG A 34 14.38 9.51 3.24
C ARG A 34 15.06 8.25 2.67
N GLN A 35 16.37 8.28 2.49
CA GLN A 35 17.13 7.11 2.02
C GLN A 35 17.02 5.97 3.04
N GLN A 36 17.27 6.23 4.31
CA GLN A 36 17.17 5.22 5.37
C GLN A 36 15.77 4.60 5.44
N VAL A 37 14.72 5.42 5.40
CA VAL A 37 13.33 4.94 5.34
C VAL A 37 13.11 4.06 4.10
N SER A 38 13.63 4.46 2.94
CA SER A 38 13.47 3.73 1.66
C SER A 38 14.12 2.34 1.65
N GLU A 39 15.10 2.10 2.52
CA GLU A 39 15.81 0.84 2.68
C GLU A 39 15.17 -0.07 3.74
N LEU A 40 14.17 0.40 4.50
CA LEU A 40 13.50 -0.41 5.51
C LEU A 40 12.86 -1.65 4.89
N LEU A 41 13.09 -2.79 5.53
CA LEU A 41 12.45 -4.06 5.17
C LEU A 41 11.02 -4.09 5.73
N VAL A 42 10.06 -4.26 4.83
CA VAL A 42 8.62 -4.29 5.14
C VAL A 42 7.98 -5.54 4.55
N ILE A 43 6.86 -5.96 5.15
CA ILE A 43 6.01 -7.01 4.59
C ILE A 43 5.00 -6.41 3.59
N CYS A 44 4.46 -7.22 2.69
CA CYS A 44 3.43 -6.77 1.77
C CYS A 44 2.17 -6.28 2.53
N PRO A 45 1.62 -5.10 2.22
CA PRO A 45 0.41 -4.60 2.88
C PRO A 45 -0.80 -5.51 2.64
N ARG A 46 -0.92 -6.10 1.43
CA ARG A 46 -1.99 -7.05 1.11
C ARG A 46 -1.88 -8.33 1.97
N GLN A 47 -0.66 -8.77 2.26
CA GLN A 47 -0.40 -9.91 3.17
C GLN A 47 -0.78 -9.58 4.61
N TYR A 48 -0.46 -8.37 5.09
CA TYR A 48 -0.82 -7.92 6.43
C TYR A 48 -2.35 -7.85 6.62
N ASP A 49 -3.06 -7.27 5.66
CA ASP A 49 -4.52 -7.14 5.71
C ASP A 49 -5.22 -8.50 5.75
N LEU A 50 -4.74 -9.47 4.96
CA LEU A 50 -5.27 -10.83 4.94
C LEU A 50 -5.11 -11.50 6.31
N LYS A 51 -3.90 -11.46 6.89
CA LYS A 51 -3.63 -12.02 8.22
C LYS A 51 -4.50 -11.38 9.31
N LYS A 52 -4.67 -10.06 9.25
CA LYS A 52 -5.51 -9.31 10.21
C LYS A 52 -6.98 -9.73 10.14
N ARG A 53 -7.52 -10.03 8.95
CA ARG A 53 -8.90 -10.53 8.79
C ARG A 53 -9.05 -11.94 9.37
N GLN A 54 -8.13 -12.84 9.03
CA GLN A 54 -8.10 -14.21 9.55
C GLN A 54 -8.02 -14.25 11.09
N SER A 55 -7.27 -13.33 11.71
CA SER A 55 -7.20 -13.26 13.19
C SER A 55 -8.49 -12.79 13.87
N LYS A 56 -9.42 -12.16 13.13
CA LYS A 56 -10.68 -11.64 13.67
C LYS A 56 -11.86 -12.59 13.51
N GLU A 57 -11.80 -13.48 12.52
CA GLU A 57 -12.96 -14.31 12.13
C GLU A 57 -13.05 -15.65 12.89
N GLY A 58 -12.04 -16.00 13.70
CA GLY A 58 -12.06 -17.25 14.45
C GLY A 58 -11.90 -18.46 13.52
N THR A 59 -11.06 -19.40 13.91
CA THR A 59 -10.77 -20.62 13.15
C THR A 59 -12.03 -21.50 13.03
N ILE A 60 -12.91 -21.24 12.06
CA ILE A 60 -13.92 -22.21 11.63
C ILE A 60 -13.25 -23.18 10.67
N LEU A 61 -12.63 -24.20 11.28
CA LEU A 61 -12.56 -25.59 10.86
C LEU A 61 -12.44 -25.89 9.35
N GLY A 62 -11.26 -26.36 8.96
CA GLY A 62 -11.22 -27.71 8.37
C GLY A 62 -11.01 -27.86 6.86
N LYS A 63 -10.42 -26.90 6.15
CA LYS A 63 -9.79 -27.18 4.86
C LYS A 63 -8.39 -26.60 4.79
N LYS A 64 -7.40 -27.48 4.96
CA LYS A 64 -6.08 -27.31 4.37
C LYS A 64 -6.25 -27.41 2.84
N GLU A 65 -6.84 -26.38 2.24
CA GLU A 65 -6.57 -26.11 0.84
C GLU A 65 -5.18 -25.47 0.84
N GLU A 66 -4.23 -26.13 0.21
CA GLU A 66 -2.87 -25.68 0.04
C GLU A 66 -2.91 -24.22 -0.44
N HIS A 67 -2.51 -23.30 0.44
CA HIS A 67 -2.63 -21.86 0.23
C HIS A 67 -1.61 -21.40 -0.82
N GLU A 68 -1.84 -21.71 -2.09
CA GLU A 68 -1.02 -21.26 -3.22
C GLU A 68 -1.10 -19.73 -3.43
N ASN A 69 -2.06 -19.06 -2.80
CA ASN A 69 -2.27 -17.61 -2.88
C ASN A 69 -1.75 -16.85 -1.64
N GLN A 70 -0.59 -17.21 -1.12
CA GLN A 70 0.02 -16.49 0.01
C GLN A 70 1.22 -15.67 -0.45
N CYS A 71 1.05 -14.35 -0.55
CA CYS A 71 2.19 -13.46 -0.66
C CYS A 71 3.07 -13.56 0.59
N SER A 72 4.35 -13.83 0.40
CA SER A 72 5.38 -13.91 1.45
C SER A 72 6.43 -12.80 1.34
N TYR A 73 6.16 -11.77 0.53
CA TYR A 73 7.10 -10.69 0.25
C TYR A 73 7.57 -9.98 1.53
N LYS A 74 8.89 -9.93 1.67
CA LYS A 74 9.61 -9.14 2.67
C LYS A 74 10.80 -8.50 1.95
N GLY A 75 10.74 -7.19 1.74
CA GLY A 75 11.72 -6.48 0.92
C GLY A 75 11.74 -4.99 1.23
N LYS A 76 12.54 -4.22 0.51
CA LYS A 76 12.69 -2.78 0.78
C LYS A 76 11.40 -2.04 0.43
N ILE A 77 11.06 -1.01 1.20
CA ILE A 77 9.83 -0.22 0.93
C ILE A 77 9.85 0.43 -0.45
N LYS A 78 11.03 0.83 -0.96
CA LYS A 78 11.17 1.42 -2.31
C LYS A 78 10.79 0.47 -3.45
N GLU A 79 10.92 -0.84 -3.23
CA GLU A 79 10.57 -1.91 -4.19
C GLU A 79 9.08 -2.31 -4.09
N MET A 80 8.36 -1.83 -3.08
CA MET A 80 6.98 -2.24 -2.79
C MET A 80 6.03 -1.97 -3.94
N LYS A 81 6.17 -0.84 -4.63
CA LYS A 81 5.29 -0.50 -5.77
C LYS A 81 5.43 -1.53 -6.89
N ASP A 82 6.65 -1.85 -7.26
CA ASP A 82 6.93 -2.84 -8.30
C ASP A 82 6.38 -4.21 -7.93
N HIS A 83 6.57 -4.62 -6.67
CA HIS A 83 5.95 -5.83 -6.14
C HIS A 83 4.41 -5.81 -6.32
N LEU A 84 3.74 -4.74 -5.87
CA LEU A 84 2.27 -4.64 -5.92
C LEU A 84 1.71 -4.60 -7.34
N ASP A 85 2.46 -4.03 -8.27
CA ASP A 85 2.05 -3.85 -9.67
C ASP A 85 2.30 -5.10 -10.51
N LYS A 86 3.40 -5.84 -10.26
CA LYS A 86 3.87 -6.91 -11.16
C LYS A 86 3.95 -8.31 -10.56
N SER A 87 4.21 -8.42 -9.27
CA SER A 87 4.62 -9.70 -8.65
C SER A 87 3.72 -10.18 -7.52
N CYS A 88 2.85 -9.32 -6.99
CA CYS A 88 2.01 -9.65 -5.86
C CYS A 88 0.88 -10.58 -6.29
N GLN A 89 0.93 -11.83 -5.82
CA GLN A 89 -0.10 -12.84 -6.06
C GLN A 89 -1.45 -12.50 -5.40
N LEU A 90 -1.45 -11.61 -4.40
CA LEU A 90 -2.68 -11.12 -3.78
C LEU A 90 -3.25 -10.00 -4.64
N ILE A 91 -4.28 -10.27 -5.44
CA ILE A 91 -4.91 -9.28 -6.32
C ILE A 91 -5.69 -8.26 -5.47
N SER A 92 -5.52 -6.95 -5.73
CA SER A 92 -6.36 -5.94 -5.09
C SER A 92 -7.78 -5.94 -5.66
N ILE A 93 -8.79 -5.53 -4.87
CA ILE A 93 -10.17 -5.38 -5.36
C ILE A 93 -10.21 -4.47 -6.61
N GLN A 94 -9.35 -3.45 -6.67
CA GLN A 94 -9.23 -2.57 -7.83
C GLN A 94 -8.70 -3.29 -9.08
N GLN A 95 -7.73 -4.19 -8.94
CA GLN A 95 -7.22 -5.02 -10.04
C GLN A 95 -8.28 -6.00 -10.54
N ILE A 96 -9.08 -6.60 -9.65
CA ILE A 96 -10.24 -7.42 -10.05
C ILE A 96 -11.25 -6.59 -10.84
N ILE A 97 -11.59 -5.38 -10.35
CA ILE A 97 -12.50 -4.47 -11.06
C ILE A 97 -11.95 -4.09 -12.44
N ALA A 98 -10.65 -3.83 -12.55
CA ALA A 98 -10.00 -3.53 -13.83
C ALA A 98 -10.07 -4.70 -14.81
N LEU A 99 -9.79 -5.94 -14.34
CA LEU A 99 -9.92 -7.15 -15.16
C LEU A 99 -11.36 -7.39 -15.62
N ILE A 100 -12.35 -7.14 -14.76
CA ILE A 100 -13.76 -7.25 -15.14
C ILE A 100 -14.13 -6.21 -16.19
N LYS A 101 -13.62 -4.98 -16.09
CA LYS A 101 -13.85 -3.93 -17.09
C LYS A 101 -13.23 -4.30 -18.44
N GLU A 102 -12.00 -4.79 -18.43
CA GLU A 102 -11.29 -5.26 -19.62
C GLU A 102 -12.05 -6.42 -20.30
N LEU A 103 -12.44 -7.43 -19.54
CA LEU A 103 -13.21 -8.56 -20.05
C LEU A 103 -14.55 -8.13 -20.65
N LYS A 104 -15.25 -7.19 -20.00
CA LYS A 104 -16.49 -6.62 -20.53
C LYS A 104 -16.28 -5.88 -21.85
N LEU A 105 -15.19 -5.13 -21.98
CA LEU A 105 -14.85 -4.42 -23.21
C LEU A 105 -14.56 -5.40 -24.35
N GLN A 106 -13.80 -6.47 -24.08
CA GLN A 106 -13.51 -7.51 -25.06
C GLN A 106 -14.79 -8.19 -25.55
N LEU A 107 -15.71 -8.55 -24.66
CA LEU A 107 -17.01 -9.11 -25.01
C LEU A 107 -17.87 -8.16 -25.86
N GLN A 108 -17.82 -6.85 -25.60
CA GLN A 108 -18.53 -5.86 -26.41
C GLN A 108 -17.94 -5.76 -27.82
N ILE A 109 -16.61 -5.79 -27.94
CA ILE A 109 -15.91 -5.76 -29.23
C ILE A 109 -16.22 -7.01 -30.05
N GLU A 110 -16.24 -8.20 -29.43
CA GLU A 110 -16.62 -9.43 -30.13
C GLU A 110 -18.05 -9.41 -30.63
N ARG A 111 -19.00 -8.94 -29.81
CA ARG A 111 -20.42 -8.80 -30.23
C ARG A 111 -20.65 -7.83 -31.38
N LEU A 112 -19.76 -6.85 -31.58
CA LEU A 112 -19.84 -5.91 -32.71
C LEU A 112 -19.23 -6.49 -33.99
N LYS A 113 -18.50 -7.61 -33.91
CA LYS A 113 -17.87 -8.29 -35.05
C LYS A 113 -18.72 -9.45 -35.61
N THR A 114 -19.80 -9.84 -34.93
CA THR A 114 -20.82 -10.80 -35.34
C THR A 114 -22.09 -10.09 -35.79
#